data_AF-A0A1V4T4F5-F1
#
_entry.id   AF-A0A1V4T4F5-F1
#
_cell.length_a   1.000
_cell.length_b   1.000
_cell.length_c   1.000
_cell.angle_alpha   90.00
_cell.angle_beta   90.00
_cell.angle_gamma   90.00
#
_symmetry.space_group_name_H-M   'P 1'
#
loop_
_entity.id
_entity.type
_entity.pdbx_description
1 polymer ?
#
loop_
_entity_poly.entity_id
_entity_poly.type
_entity_poly.pdbx_seq_one_letter_code
_entity_poly.pdbx_strand_id
1 'polypeptide(L)'
;MFSHKLLRVLGIATLLNVSQAEAKWIEAIGQATIEHQDLVSARRVAIRDAVQQVTLQAGADISSYQQVTDGAITADNLRVSSNGKVQDINILKEEVKDGVLYLTIQADIVETKSCADAFSNGYQRSAAVTSFYLADPTSANFGGLYQIGQKLPADIARRLGSYQKIKVLDASNFQLYTNPATIPTSVTTLGTLTNAVSAATQLGVQYVISGVIRDLSMGRPDLLKTKSYAEQIKDRMQYQDKRFERRFQLDLYVHDGFSGSMVYNQRYDVSGNWTVPLTEKVGFGSSAFWASDYGNQVDKILEESIKDLHGSLGCQPFMAKVIRTEGKNIYIDAGADSGLRPGDTLNLYRSNTFYDANQTPYTELENVKIVLTLKKVQPFFSKGVVSTETDQLGIQQGDAVIAW
;
A
#
# COMPACT_ATOMS: atom_id res chain seq x y z
N MET A 1 31.15 52.70 -58.33
CA MET A 1 30.70 53.56 -57.23
C MET A 1 30.41 52.65 -56.03
N PHE A 2 31.32 52.67 -55.04
CA PHE A 2 31.27 52.15 -53.65
C PHE A 2 30.60 50.78 -53.36
N SER A 3 31.34 49.71 -53.06
CA SER A 3 31.96 49.38 -51.75
C SER A 3 30.99 49.43 -50.56
N HIS A 4 30.65 48.28 -49.98
CA HIS A 4 30.97 47.96 -48.57
C HIS A 4 30.78 46.46 -48.28
N LYS A 5 31.91 45.81 -47.99
CA LYS A 5 32.01 44.51 -47.32
C LYS A 5 31.60 44.63 -45.83
N LEU A 6 31.39 43.48 -45.21
CA LEU A 6 31.32 43.20 -43.77
C LEU A 6 30.02 43.58 -43.05
N LEU A 7 29.16 42.58 -42.84
CA LEU A 7 28.62 42.36 -41.49
C LEU A 7 28.36 40.87 -41.23
N ARG A 8 29.37 40.25 -40.60
CA ARG A 8 29.27 39.27 -39.51
C ARG A 8 28.35 38.05 -39.70
N VAL A 9 29.00 37.00 -40.22
CA VAL A 9 28.89 35.62 -39.73
C VAL A 9 28.81 35.60 -38.20
N LEU A 10 27.61 35.45 -37.64
CA LEU A 10 27.41 35.01 -36.25
C LEU A 10 25.96 34.51 -36.08
N GLY A 11 25.70 33.31 -36.56
CA GLY A 11 24.41 32.60 -36.43
C GLY A 11 24.62 31.23 -35.81
N ILE A 12 25.30 31.22 -34.66
CA ILE A 12 25.22 30.28 -33.54
C ILE A 12 24.82 28.84 -33.94
N ALA A 13 25.84 27.98 -34.00
CA ALA A 13 25.69 26.55 -33.84
C ALA A 13 25.04 26.27 -32.47
N THR A 14 23.73 26.01 -32.47
CA THR A 14 23.05 25.36 -31.36
C THR A 14 23.57 23.94 -31.25
N LEU A 15 24.66 23.79 -30.48
CA LEU A 15 25.08 22.53 -29.89
C LEU A 15 23.91 22.02 -29.05
N LEU A 16 23.20 21.03 -29.58
CA LEU A 16 22.32 20.16 -28.81
C LEU A 16 23.17 19.50 -27.72
N ASN A 17 23.19 20.12 -26.54
CA ASN A 17 23.59 19.44 -25.30
C ASN A 17 22.50 18.39 -25.01
N VAL A 18 22.62 17.25 -25.69
CA VAL A 18 21.96 16.02 -25.25
C VAL A 18 22.72 15.61 -24.00
N SER A 19 22.17 15.95 -22.84
CA SER A 19 22.62 15.37 -21.58
C SER A 19 22.52 13.85 -21.74
N GLN A 20 23.64 13.18 -21.93
CA GLN A 20 23.68 11.73 -21.83
C GLN A 20 23.37 11.43 -20.37
N ALA A 21 22.18 10.89 -20.12
CA ALA A 21 21.89 10.24 -18.85
C ALA A 21 22.79 9.00 -18.80
N GLU A 22 23.95 9.11 -18.16
CA GLU A 22 24.77 7.95 -17.85
C GLU A 22 24.08 7.17 -16.73
N ALA A 23 23.64 5.96 -17.05
CA ALA A 23 23.25 4.97 -16.05
C ALA A 23 24.50 4.61 -15.23
N LYS A 24 24.46 4.84 -13.91
CA LYS A 24 25.58 4.56 -13.03
C LYS A 24 25.47 3.12 -12.54
N TRP A 25 26.12 2.23 -13.26
CA TRP A 25 26.22 0.82 -12.89
C TRP A 25 27.18 0.64 -11.72
N ILE A 26 26.74 -0.05 -10.67
CA ILE A 26 27.53 -0.39 -9.50
C ILE A 26 27.60 -1.92 -9.41
N GLU A 27 28.80 -2.45 -9.16
CA GLU A 27 29.02 -3.88 -8.98
C GLU A 27 29.12 -4.23 -7.51
N ALA A 28 28.49 -5.33 -7.10
CA ALA A 28 28.70 -5.90 -5.78
C ALA A 28 28.62 -7.42 -5.80
N ILE A 29 29.19 -8.01 -4.75
CA ILE A 29 29.18 -9.44 -4.51
C ILE A 29 28.21 -9.72 -3.38
N GLY A 30 27.34 -10.70 -3.56
CA GLY A 30 26.54 -11.28 -2.50
C GLY A 30 26.82 -12.76 -2.32
N GLN A 31 26.53 -13.25 -1.14
CA GLN A 31 26.83 -14.62 -0.75
C GLN A 31 25.66 -15.28 -0.02
N ALA A 32 25.54 -16.61 -0.17
CA ALA A 32 24.56 -17.39 0.56
C ALA A 32 25.00 -18.84 0.75
N THR A 33 24.86 -19.35 1.97
CA THR A 33 25.03 -20.79 2.24
C THR A 33 23.93 -21.58 1.55
N ILE A 34 24.30 -22.70 0.91
CA ILE A 34 23.36 -23.60 0.27
C ILE A 34 22.78 -24.54 1.34
N GLU A 35 21.59 -24.19 1.84
CA GLU A 35 20.82 -25.05 2.75
C GLU A 35 19.96 -26.04 1.94
N HIS A 36 19.83 -27.29 2.41
CA HIS A 36 18.97 -28.33 1.82
C HIS A 36 19.16 -28.59 0.30
N GLN A 37 20.40 -28.42 -0.22
CA GLN A 37 20.71 -28.54 -1.65
C GLN A 37 19.88 -27.58 -2.54
N ASP A 38 19.35 -26.50 -1.97
CA ASP A 38 18.51 -25.54 -2.68
C ASP A 38 19.34 -24.39 -3.29
N LEU A 39 19.87 -24.63 -4.48
CA LEU A 39 20.64 -23.62 -5.21
C LEU A 39 19.78 -22.41 -5.60
N VAL A 40 18.48 -22.59 -5.83
CA VAL A 40 17.59 -21.49 -6.24
C VAL A 40 17.38 -20.53 -5.07
N SER A 41 17.15 -21.06 -3.88
CA SER A 41 17.04 -20.27 -2.66
C SER A 41 18.35 -19.57 -2.31
N ALA A 42 19.48 -20.29 -2.38
CA ALA A 42 20.80 -19.69 -2.18
C ALA A 42 21.06 -18.55 -3.16
N ARG A 43 20.73 -18.72 -4.46
CA ARG A 43 20.87 -17.67 -5.47
C ARG A 43 20.06 -16.44 -5.13
N ARG A 44 18.81 -16.60 -4.69
CA ARG A 44 17.98 -15.45 -4.31
C ARG A 44 18.52 -14.72 -3.07
N VAL A 45 19.00 -15.45 -2.06
CA VAL A 45 19.63 -14.85 -0.88
C VAL A 45 20.89 -14.10 -1.27
N ALA A 46 21.74 -14.69 -2.13
CA ALA A 46 22.96 -14.05 -2.62
C ALA A 46 22.66 -12.79 -3.46
N ILE A 47 21.63 -12.81 -4.31
CA ILE A 47 21.18 -11.61 -5.05
C ILE A 47 20.70 -10.52 -4.08
N ARG A 48 19.92 -10.87 -3.04
CA ARG A 48 19.45 -9.89 -2.04
C ARG A 48 20.61 -9.28 -1.26
N ASP A 49 21.56 -10.09 -0.83
CA ASP A 49 22.79 -9.65 -0.17
C ASP A 49 23.59 -8.71 -1.09
N ALA A 50 23.78 -9.10 -2.34
CA ALA A 50 24.47 -8.27 -3.33
C ALA A 50 23.76 -6.92 -3.54
N VAL A 51 22.43 -6.92 -3.71
CA VAL A 51 21.62 -5.70 -3.85
C VAL A 51 21.76 -4.81 -2.60
N GLN A 52 21.75 -5.39 -1.40
CA GLN A 52 21.97 -4.64 -0.17
C GLN A 52 23.35 -3.94 -0.18
N GLN A 53 24.40 -4.63 -0.63
CA GLN A 53 25.74 -4.04 -0.78
C GLN A 53 25.76 -2.91 -1.83
N VAL A 54 25.18 -3.12 -3.02
CA VAL A 54 25.09 -2.07 -4.07
C VAL A 54 24.35 -0.84 -3.54
N THR A 55 23.23 -1.02 -2.84
CA THR A 55 22.42 0.10 -2.33
C THR A 55 23.11 0.86 -1.19
N LEU A 56 23.90 0.16 -0.34
CA LEU A 56 24.75 0.80 0.67
C LEU A 56 25.86 1.62 0.01
N GLN A 57 26.52 1.08 -1.01
CA GLN A 57 27.58 1.77 -1.75
C GLN A 57 27.05 3.02 -2.47
N ALA A 58 25.87 2.93 -3.10
CA ALA A 58 25.22 4.07 -3.71
C ALA A 58 24.84 5.16 -2.69
N GLY A 59 24.31 4.78 -1.52
CA GLY A 59 23.96 5.73 -0.46
C GLY A 59 25.18 6.43 0.16
N ALA A 60 26.31 5.73 0.28
CA ALA A 60 27.56 6.26 0.80
C ALA A 60 28.19 7.30 -0.16
N ASP A 61 28.24 7.02 -1.46
CA ASP A 61 28.74 7.96 -2.49
C ASP A 61 27.96 9.29 -2.49
N ILE A 62 26.65 9.25 -2.27
CA ILE A 62 25.77 10.44 -2.33
C ILE A 62 25.95 11.34 -1.10
N SER A 63 26.14 10.75 0.09
CA SER A 63 26.39 11.51 1.33
C SER A 63 27.66 12.37 1.26
N SER A 64 28.63 12.00 0.41
CA SER A 64 29.89 12.74 0.23
C SER A 64 29.72 14.07 -0.54
N TYR A 65 28.61 14.28 -1.24
CA TYR A 65 28.40 15.48 -2.06
C TYR A 65 27.63 16.61 -1.35
N GLN A 66 27.17 16.40 -0.11
CA GLN A 66 26.50 17.44 0.67
C GLN A 66 27.41 18.01 1.76
N GLN A 67 27.78 19.28 1.54
CA GLN A 67 28.21 20.29 2.51
C GLN A 67 29.70 20.31 2.93
N VAL A 68 30.53 20.98 2.12
CA VAL A 68 31.71 21.71 2.60
C VAL A 68 31.31 23.18 2.78
N THR A 69 31.09 23.60 4.02
CA THR A 69 31.03 25.01 4.41
C THR A 69 32.21 25.27 5.35
N ASP A 70 33.14 26.14 4.94
CA ASP A 70 34.27 26.66 5.73
C ASP A 70 35.30 25.67 6.31
N GLY A 71 35.69 24.64 5.55
CA GLY A 71 37.00 23.98 5.74
C GLY A 71 37.24 23.27 7.08
N ALA A 72 36.23 23.12 7.93
CA ALA A 72 36.30 22.36 9.18
C ALA A 72 35.41 21.12 9.08
N ILE A 73 36.04 19.95 9.02
CA ILE A 73 35.35 18.65 9.07
C ILE A 73 34.92 18.42 10.53
N THR A 74 33.68 18.77 10.86
CA THR A 74 33.00 18.25 12.06
C THR A 74 32.39 16.91 11.71
N ALA A 75 33.15 15.83 11.93
CA ALA A 75 32.63 14.48 11.86
C ALA A 75 31.82 14.21 13.13
N ASP A 76 30.49 14.32 13.06
CA ASP A 76 29.61 13.67 14.02
C ASP A 76 28.26 13.34 13.36
N ASN A 77 28.02 12.03 13.23
CA ASN A 77 26.80 11.36 12.75
C ASN A 77 26.56 11.30 11.23
N LEU A 78 27.41 10.53 10.52
CA LEU A 78 27.08 10.02 9.19
C LEU A 78 25.97 8.97 9.31
N ARG A 79 24.70 9.40 9.16
CA ARG A 79 23.55 8.49 9.10
C ARG A 79 23.36 8.04 7.66
N VAL A 80 23.88 6.87 7.33
CA VAL A 80 23.67 6.24 6.01
C VAL A 80 22.20 5.88 5.86
N SER A 81 21.45 6.63 5.05
CA SER A 81 20.10 6.26 4.61
C SER A 81 20.14 5.86 3.14
N SER A 82 19.84 4.61 2.85
CA SER A 82 19.87 4.04 1.51
C SER A 82 18.46 4.12 0.90
N ASN A 83 18.24 5.04 -0.06
CA ASN A 83 16.95 5.27 -0.74
C ASN A 83 16.99 4.93 -2.25
N GLY A 84 17.97 4.13 -2.66
CA GLY A 84 18.15 3.72 -4.06
C GLY A 84 17.23 2.56 -4.44
N LYS A 85 16.54 2.67 -5.58
CA LYS A 85 15.90 1.55 -6.27
C LYS A 85 16.87 0.97 -7.28
N VAL A 86 16.98 -0.36 -7.29
CA VAL A 86 17.66 -1.05 -8.38
C VAL A 86 16.70 -1.14 -9.58
N GLN A 87 17.07 -0.52 -10.70
CA GLN A 87 16.27 -0.55 -11.94
C GLN A 87 16.53 -1.84 -12.71
N ASP A 88 17.78 -2.19 -12.90
CA ASP A 88 18.21 -3.36 -13.66
C ASP A 88 19.33 -4.10 -12.92
N ILE A 89 19.35 -5.44 -13.02
CA ILE A 89 20.37 -6.32 -12.42
C ILE A 89 20.90 -7.27 -13.50
N ASN A 90 22.21 -7.25 -13.70
CA ASN A 90 22.94 -8.21 -14.52
C ASN A 90 23.80 -9.10 -13.62
N ILE A 91 23.65 -10.42 -13.73
CA ILE A 91 24.52 -11.37 -13.04
C ILE A 91 25.79 -11.55 -13.90
N LEU A 92 26.93 -11.10 -13.38
CA LEU A 92 28.22 -11.19 -14.07
C LEU A 92 28.89 -12.54 -13.82
N LYS A 93 28.78 -13.06 -12.59
CA LYS A 93 29.46 -14.27 -12.16
C LYS A 93 28.68 -15.00 -11.09
N GLU A 94 28.67 -16.32 -11.16
CA GLU A 94 28.10 -17.21 -10.15
C GLU A 94 29.09 -18.37 -9.90
N GLU A 95 29.53 -18.56 -8.65
CA GLU A 95 30.44 -19.64 -8.28
C GLU A 95 30.06 -20.26 -6.93
N VAL A 96 30.15 -21.60 -6.81
CA VAL A 96 29.94 -22.31 -5.55
C VAL A 96 31.29 -22.74 -4.99
N LYS A 97 31.59 -22.33 -3.75
CA LYS A 97 32.81 -22.71 -3.02
C LYS A 97 32.43 -23.12 -1.60
N ASP A 98 32.85 -24.32 -1.19
CA ASP A 98 32.64 -24.84 0.17
C ASP A 98 31.18 -24.78 0.67
N GLY A 99 30.21 -25.04 -0.21
CA GLY A 99 28.78 -24.98 0.11
C GLY A 99 28.20 -23.56 0.23
N VAL A 100 28.98 -22.53 -0.11
CA VAL A 100 28.55 -21.14 -0.22
C VAL A 100 28.48 -20.74 -1.69
N LEU A 101 27.36 -20.16 -2.09
CA LEU A 101 27.18 -19.54 -3.38
C LEU A 101 27.67 -18.09 -3.31
N TYR A 102 28.60 -17.72 -4.19
CA TYR A 102 29.04 -16.35 -4.43
C TYR A 102 28.49 -15.87 -5.76
N LEU A 103 27.90 -14.67 -5.76
CA LEU A 103 27.25 -14.10 -6.92
C LEU A 103 27.67 -12.64 -7.07
N THR A 104 28.21 -12.29 -8.23
CA THR A 104 28.57 -10.91 -8.58
C THR A 104 27.47 -10.33 -9.48
N ILE A 105 26.86 -9.24 -9.04
CA ILE A 105 25.91 -8.47 -9.86
C ILE A 105 26.51 -7.15 -10.29
N GLN A 106 25.97 -6.63 -11.38
CA GLN A 106 26.03 -5.24 -11.78
C GLN A 106 24.60 -4.69 -11.77
N ALA A 107 24.39 -3.58 -11.08
CA ALA A 107 23.06 -3.01 -10.87
C ALA A 107 23.04 -1.51 -11.17
N ASP A 108 21.99 -1.05 -11.86
CA ASP A 108 21.72 0.38 -12.08
C ASP A 108 20.82 0.88 -10.94
N ILE A 109 21.25 1.92 -10.23
CA ILE A 109 20.51 2.48 -9.09
C ILE A 109 19.94 3.84 -9.44
N VAL A 110 18.61 3.95 -9.31
CA VAL A 110 17.86 5.20 -9.47
C VAL A 110 17.29 5.61 -8.12
N GLU A 111 17.33 6.90 -7.81
CA GLU A 111 16.67 7.43 -6.62
C GLU A 111 15.15 7.23 -6.69
N THR A 112 14.56 6.59 -5.68
CA THR A 112 13.10 6.55 -5.54
C THR A 112 12.69 7.20 -4.24
N LYS A 113 11.81 8.20 -4.35
CA LYS A 113 11.17 8.85 -3.21
C LYS A 113 9.95 8.08 -2.68
N SER A 114 9.55 6.99 -3.35
CA SER A 114 8.36 6.21 -2.99
C SER A 114 8.68 4.71 -2.96
N CYS A 115 8.11 4.00 -1.99
CA CYS A 115 8.31 2.56 -1.87
C CYS A 115 7.51 1.76 -2.93
N ALA A 116 6.49 2.36 -3.56
CA ALA A 116 5.71 1.76 -4.64
C ALA A 116 6.54 1.44 -5.90
N ASP A 117 7.68 2.13 -6.06
CA ASP A 117 8.59 1.91 -7.19
C ASP A 117 9.69 0.89 -6.86
N ALA A 118 10.15 0.82 -5.61
CA ALA A 118 11.33 0.02 -5.21
C ALA A 118 11.10 -1.50 -5.17
N PHE A 119 9.85 -1.96 -5.02
CA PHE A 119 9.50 -3.38 -4.81
C PHE A 119 8.42 -3.91 -5.78
N SER A 120 8.35 -3.36 -6.99
CA SER A 120 7.28 -3.68 -7.94
C SER A 120 7.46 -5.05 -8.62
N ASN A 121 7.12 -6.14 -7.93
CA ASN A 121 7.06 -7.49 -8.52
C ASN A 121 5.86 -7.72 -9.47
N GLY A 122 5.05 -6.69 -9.74
CA GLY A 122 3.94 -6.73 -10.69
C GLY A 122 2.69 -7.49 -10.20
N TYR A 123 2.77 -8.21 -9.08
CA TYR A 123 1.64 -8.94 -8.50
C TYR A 123 0.61 -8.00 -7.90
N GLN A 124 -0.66 -8.36 -8.05
CA GLN A 124 -1.76 -7.59 -7.49
C GLN A 124 -2.00 -7.99 -6.04
N ARG A 125 -1.93 -7.01 -5.14
CA ARG A 125 -2.31 -7.21 -3.73
C ARG A 125 -3.83 -7.23 -3.66
N SER A 126 -4.40 -8.26 -3.05
CA SER A 126 -5.86 -8.35 -2.90
C SER A 126 -6.31 -7.62 -1.63
N ALA A 127 -7.33 -6.77 -1.75
CA ALA A 127 -7.91 -6.05 -0.62
C ALA A 127 -9.43 -6.13 -0.66
N ALA A 128 -10.09 -6.20 0.49
CA ALA A 128 -11.54 -6.04 0.60
C ALA A 128 -11.91 -4.74 1.32
N VAL A 129 -12.86 -3.97 0.79
CA VAL A 129 -13.42 -2.81 1.49
C VAL A 129 -14.71 -3.22 2.17
N THR A 130 -14.69 -3.25 3.50
CA THR A 130 -15.82 -3.65 4.34
C THR A 130 -16.78 -2.49 4.63
N SER A 131 -17.94 -2.78 5.23
CA SER A 131 -18.87 -1.73 5.64
C SER A 131 -18.23 -0.76 6.65
N PHE A 132 -18.64 0.50 6.59
CA PHE A 132 -18.18 1.54 7.51
C PHE A 132 -19.24 1.83 8.56
N TYR A 133 -18.78 2.06 9.79
CA TYR A 133 -19.68 2.47 10.86
C TYR A 133 -19.91 3.98 10.83
N LEU A 134 -21.16 4.43 10.99
CA LEU A 134 -21.49 5.84 11.17
C LEU A 134 -21.63 6.15 12.67
N ALA A 135 -20.70 6.92 13.22
CA ALA A 135 -20.61 7.17 14.67
C ALA A 135 -21.89 7.79 15.26
N ASP A 136 -22.47 8.76 14.55
CA ASP A 136 -23.76 9.36 14.90
C ASP A 136 -24.74 9.23 13.73
N PRO A 137 -25.66 8.24 13.76
CA PRO A 137 -26.68 8.08 12.72
C PRO A 137 -27.60 9.30 12.53
N THR A 138 -27.79 10.12 13.57
CA THR A 138 -28.67 11.31 13.49
C THR A 138 -28.07 12.41 12.62
N SER A 139 -26.74 12.46 12.52
CA SER A 139 -26.00 13.38 11.63
C SER A 139 -26.29 13.14 10.14
N ALA A 140 -26.81 11.96 9.76
CA ALA A 140 -27.20 11.63 8.37
C ALA A 140 -28.61 12.11 7.97
N ASN A 141 -29.38 12.69 8.90
CA ASN A 141 -30.77 13.06 8.64
C ASN A 141 -30.93 14.07 7.50
N PHE A 142 -30.14 15.14 7.50
CA PHE A 142 -30.16 16.12 6.40
C PHE A 142 -29.59 15.50 5.14
N GLY A 143 -30.33 15.59 4.03
CA GLY A 143 -29.98 14.94 2.77
C GLY A 143 -30.27 13.43 2.72
N GLY A 144 -30.69 12.80 3.82
CA GLY A 144 -31.02 11.36 3.84
C GLY A 144 -29.82 10.46 3.56
N LEU A 145 -28.67 10.74 4.20
CA LEU A 145 -27.40 10.06 3.95
C LEU A 145 -27.29 8.70 4.69
N TYR A 146 -28.41 8.07 5.03
CA TYR A 146 -28.45 6.90 5.93
C TYR A 146 -27.62 5.70 5.44
N GLN A 147 -27.53 5.51 4.13
CA GLN A 147 -26.81 4.40 3.50
C GLN A 147 -25.32 4.67 3.29
N ILE A 148 -24.79 5.78 3.82
CA ILE A 148 -23.38 6.14 3.63
C ILE A 148 -22.42 5.06 4.13
N GLY A 149 -22.77 4.32 5.20
CA GLY A 149 -21.96 3.22 5.73
C GLY A 149 -21.75 2.05 4.74
N GLN A 150 -22.58 1.92 3.71
CA GLN A 150 -22.45 0.90 2.65
C GLN A 150 -22.03 1.54 1.31
N LYS A 151 -22.63 2.68 0.97
CA LYS A 151 -22.36 3.35 -0.32
C LYS A 151 -20.97 3.95 -0.39
N LEU A 152 -20.44 4.49 0.71
CA LEU A 152 -19.09 5.03 0.75
C LEU A 152 -18.02 3.96 0.53
N PRO A 153 -18.00 2.82 1.27
CA PRO A 153 -17.02 1.77 1.01
C PRO A 153 -17.17 1.14 -0.37
N ALA A 154 -18.39 1.00 -0.91
CA ALA A 154 -18.58 0.55 -2.29
C ALA A 154 -17.97 1.52 -3.32
N ASP A 155 -18.13 2.84 -3.09
CA ASP A 155 -17.50 3.88 -3.91
C ASP A 155 -15.97 3.82 -3.84
N ILE A 156 -15.42 3.65 -2.64
CA ILE A 156 -13.98 3.46 -2.41
C ILE A 156 -13.48 2.20 -3.13
N ALA A 157 -14.19 1.08 -3.00
CA ALA A 157 -13.82 -0.18 -3.65
C ALA A 157 -13.75 -0.02 -5.18
N ARG A 158 -14.77 0.63 -5.75
CA ARG A 158 -14.86 0.93 -7.18
C ARG A 158 -13.71 1.83 -7.66
N ARG A 159 -13.40 2.91 -6.94
CA ARG A 159 -12.31 3.83 -7.30
C ARG A 159 -10.95 3.17 -7.14
N LEU A 160 -10.70 2.51 -6.02
CA LEU A 160 -9.44 1.82 -5.77
C LEU A 160 -9.20 0.68 -6.76
N GLY A 161 -10.25 -0.06 -7.14
CA GLY A 161 -10.18 -1.12 -8.15
C GLY A 161 -9.85 -0.64 -9.56
N SER A 162 -9.89 0.67 -9.83
CA SER A 162 -9.42 1.25 -11.10
C SER A 162 -7.91 1.42 -11.17
N TYR A 163 -7.22 1.34 -10.02
CA TYR A 163 -5.76 1.43 -9.97
C TYR A 163 -5.11 0.10 -10.32
N GLN A 164 -3.97 0.17 -11.00
CA GLN A 164 -3.15 -1.00 -11.26
C GLN A 164 -2.50 -1.51 -9.95
N LYS A 165 -2.12 -2.79 -9.93
CA LYS A 165 -1.42 -3.48 -8.82
C LYS A 165 -2.26 -3.80 -7.58
N ILE A 166 -3.56 -3.48 -7.56
CA ILE A 166 -4.46 -3.86 -6.46
C ILE A 166 -5.69 -4.54 -7.04
N LYS A 167 -6.03 -5.70 -6.49
CA LYS A 167 -7.30 -6.40 -6.76
C LYS A 167 -8.24 -6.08 -5.61
N VAL A 168 -9.31 -5.34 -5.90
CA VAL A 168 -10.25 -4.91 -4.85
C VAL A 168 -11.54 -5.71 -4.90
N LEU A 169 -11.93 -6.24 -3.75
CA LEU A 169 -13.25 -6.83 -3.51
C LEU A 169 -14.14 -5.80 -2.82
N ASP A 170 -15.31 -5.54 -3.41
CA ASP A 170 -16.37 -4.81 -2.72
C ASP A 170 -17.04 -5.75 -1.70
N ALA A 171 -16.75 -5.52 -0.43
CA ALA A 171 -17.35 -6.20 0.70
C ALA A 171 -18.15 -5.20 1.56
N SER A 172 -18.73 -4.16 0.95
CA SER A 172 -19.48 -3.09 1.65
C SER A 172 -20.70 -3.57 2.44
N ASN A 173 -21.13 -4.82 2.23
CA ASN A 173 -22.19 -5.48 3.00
C ASN A 173 -21.65 -6.42 4.11
N PHE A 174 -20.33 -6.58 4.23
CA PHE A 174 -19.68 -7.38 5.24
C PHE A 174 -19.32 -6.51 6.45
N GLN A 175 -19.97 -6.77 7.58
CA GLN A 175 -19.76 -6.03 8.82
C GLN A 175 -18.59 -6.61 9.62
N LEU A 176 -17.48 -5.88 9.68
CA LEU A 176 -16.29 -6.29 10.43
C LEU A 176 -16.41 -6.06 11.94
N TYR A 177 -17.06 -4.97 12.34
CA TYR A 177 -17.19 -4.55 13.74
C TYR A 177 -18.63 -4.35 14.12
N THR A 178 -19.03 -4.81 15.31
CA THR A 178 -20.40 -4.63 15.81
C THR A 178 -20.58 -3.34 16.60
N ASN A 179 -19.49 -2.67 16.99
CA ASN A 179 -19.50 -1.44 17.79
C ASN A 179 -18.39 -0.46 17.34
N PRO A 180 -18.67 0.86 17.17
CA PRO A 180 -17.68 1.88 16.81
C PRO A 180 -16.58 2.07 17.85
N ALA A 181 -16.87 1.83 19.13
CA ALA A 181 -15.91 1.97 20.22
C ALA A 181 -14.79 0.93 20.15
N THR A 182 -15.00 -0.16 19.39
CA THR A 182 -14.04 -1.25 19.21
C THR A 182 -13.32 -1.17 17.86
N ILE A 183 -13.24 0.02 17.26
CA ILE A 183 -12.55 0.26 15.98
C ILE A 183 -11.33 1.16 16.26
N PRO A 184 -10.13 0.85 15.76
CA PRO A 184 -9.80 -0.19 14.77
C PRO A 184 -9.58 -1.59 15.34
N THR A 185 -9.60 -1.75 16.66
CA THR A 185 -9.28 -3.01 17.31
C THR A 185 -10.42 -3.47 18.20
N SER A 186 -11.04 -4.58 17.83
CA SER A 186 -11.97 -5.30 18.70
C SER A 186 -11.24 -6.48 19.31
N VAL A 187 -11.09 -6.45 20.63
CA VAL A 187 -10.64 -7.61 21.39
C VAL A 187 -11.77 -8.63 21.37
N THR A 188 -11.56 -9.77 20.71
CA THR A 188 -12.53 -10.87 20.80
C THR A 188 -12.54 -11.44 22.22
N THR A 189 -13.51 -12.28 22.54
CA THR A 189 -13.57 -13.00 23.83
C THR A 189 -12.31 -13.83 24.15
N LEU A 190 -11.42 -14.00 23.18
CA LEU A 190 -10.13 -14.70 23.26
C LEU A 190 -8.91 -13.74 23.21
N GLY A 191 -9.10 -12.43 23.37
CA GLY A 191 -7.99 -11.49 23.48
C GLY A 191 -7.31 -11.07 22.16
N THR A 192 -7.72 -11.60 21.00
CA THR A 192 -7.00 -11.42 19.71
C THR A 192 -7.56 -10.31 18.81
N LEU A 193 -6.68 -9.79 17.94
CA LEU A 193 -6.98 -8.98 16.74
C LEU A 193 -7.63 -9.83 15.61
N THR A 194 -8.62 -10.65 15.92
CA THR A 194 -9.08 -11.75 15.04
C THR A 194 -10.09 -11.38 13.97
N ASN A 195 -10.83 -10.27 14.12
CA ASN A 195 -11.89 -9.95 13.16
C ASN A 195 -11.32 -9.71 11.76
N ALA A 196 -10.20 -9.00 11.63
CA ALA A 196 -9.55 -8.74 10.35
C ALA A 196 -8.99 -10.01 9.70
N VAL A 197 -8.31 -10.88 10.47
CA VAL A 197 -7.77 -12.16 9.96
C VAL A 197 -8.88 -13.11 9.53
N SER A 198 -9.95 -13.19 10.34
CA SER A 198 -11.12 -14.03 10.03
C SER A 198 -11.85 -13.52 8.79
N ALA A 199 -12.05 -12.19 8.70
CA ALA A 199 -12.65 -11.56 7.53
C ALA A 199 -11.80 -11.76 6.28
N ALA A 200 -10.48 -11.54 6.36
CA ALA A 200 -9.55 -11.76 5.26
C ALA A 200 -9.61 -13.21 4.75
N THR A 201 -9.66 -14.17 5.69
CA THR A 201 -9.78 -15.60 5.37
C THR A 201 -11.12 -15.93 4.71
N GLN A 202 -12.22 -15.41 5.24
CA GLN A 202 -13.56 -15.62 4.67
C GLN A 202 -13.73 -14.97 3.30
N LEU A 203 -13.15 -13.79 3.10
CA LEU A 203 -13.23 -13.01 1.86
C LEU A 203 -12.18 -13.40 0.82
N GLY A 204 -11.15 -14.19 1.22
CA GLY A 204 -10.06 -14.61 0.34
C GLY A 204 -9.20 -13.43 -0.14
N VAL A 205 -8.85 -12.51 0.76
CA VAL A 205 -8.04 -11.32 0.46
C VAL A 205 -6.84 -11.19 1.39
N GLN A 206 -5.81 -10.49 0.93
CA GLN A 206 -4.59 -10.22 1.71
C GLN A 206 -4.78 -9.07 2.71
N TYR A 207 -5.59 -8.07 2.35
CA TYR A 207 -5.80 -6.88 3.19
C TYR A 207 -7.29 -6.59 3.39
N VAL A 208 -7.64 -6.12 4.59
CA VAL A 208 -9.02 -5.72 4.92
C VAL A 208 -9.03 -4.23 5.23
N ILE A 209 -9.76 -3.47 4.42
CA ILE A 209 -10.00 -2.05 4.59
C ILE A 209 -11.32 -1.89 5.35
N SER A 210 -11.28 -1.11 6.43
CA SER A 210 -12.43 -0.77 7.25
C SER A 210 -12.40 0.71 7.61
N GLY A 211 -13.52 1.25 8.07
CA GLY A 211 -13.58 2.67 8.37
C GLY A 211 -14.71 3.09 9.28
N VAL A 212 -14.58 4.31 9.81
CA VAL A 212 -15.59 4.97 10.64
C VAL A 212 -15.84 6.36 10.10
N ILE A 213 -17.10 6.63 9.80
CA ILE A 213 -17.57 7.97 9.49
C ILE A 213 -17.87 8.64 10.84
N ARG A 214 -16.95 9.49 11.28
CA ARG A 214 -16.97 10.10 12.62
C ARG A 214 -17.92 11.28 12.73
N ASP A 215 -18.05 12.07 11.66
CA ASP A 215 -18.85 13.29 11.68
C ASP A 215 -19.47 13.56 10.30
N LEU A 216 -20.79 13.75 10.26
CA LEU A 216 -21.56 14.28 9.11
C LEU A 216 -22.42 15.49 9.52
N SER A 217 -22.14 16.07 10.67
CA SER A 217 -22.98 17.09 11.28
C SER A 217 -22.89 18.42 10.54
N MET A 218 -23.97 19.17 10.63
CA MET A 218 -23.97 20.58 10.24
C MET A 218 -23.16 21.34 11.29
N GLY A 219 -22.19 22.14 10.86
CA GLY A 219 -21.35 22.93 11.76
C GLY A 219 -22.16 23.94 12.59
N ARG A 220 -23.37 24.29 12.13
CA ARG A 220 -24.30 25.21 12.78
C ARG A 220 -25.72 24.65 12.79
N PRO A 221 -26.01 23.66 13.65
CA PRO A 221 -27.34 23.04 13.71
C PRO A 221 -28.42 24.00 14.22
N ASP A 222 -28.03 25.05 14.95
CA ASP A 222 -28.93 26.11 15.42
C ASP A 222 -29.53 26.94 14.26
N LEU A 223 -28.82 27.07 13.14
CA LEU A 223 -29.27 27.79 11.94
C LEU A 223 -30.33 27.02 11.14
N LEU A 224 -30.58 25.75 11.47
CA LEU A 224 -31.54 24.88 10.78
C LEU A 224 -32.94 24.95 11.39
N LYS A 225 -33.09 25.63 12.53
CA LYS A 225 -34.38 25.82 13.20
C LYS A 225 -35.19 26.88 12.48
N THR A 226 -36.51 26.79 12.59
CA THR A 226 -37.41 27.84 12.11
C THR A 226 -37.17 29.12 12.92
N LYS A 227 -36.73 30.19 12.27
CA LYS A 227 -36.41 31.48 12.90
C LYS A 227 -37.21 32.62 12.28
N SER A 228 -37.39 33.71 13.02
CA SER A 228 -38.03 34.93 12.50
C SER A 228 -37.20 35.54 11.35
N TYR A 229 -37.83 36.36 10.52
CA TYR A 229 -37.16 37.01 9.38
C TYR A 229 -35.96 37.87 9.81
N ALA A 230 -36.07 38.60 10.93
CA ALA A 230 -35.00 39.43 11.46
C ALA A 230 -33.78 38.59 11.88
N GLU A 231 -34.00 37.44 12.52
CA GLU A 231 -32.93 36.52 12.89
C GLU A 231 -32.24 35.92 11.65
N GLN A 232 -33.00 35.59 10.60
CA GLN A 232 -32.43 35.08 9.35
C GLN A 232 -31.53 36.11 8.64
N ILE A 233 -31.89 37.40 8.67
CA ILE A 233 -31.04 38.47 8.14
C ILE A 233 -29.77 38.61 8.98
N LYS A 234 -29.89 38.59 10.32
CA LYS A 234 -28.74 38.63 11.22
C LYS A 234 -27.78 37.46 10.96
N ASP A 235 -28.31 36.25 10.86
CA ASP A 235 -27.52 35.04 10.58
C ASP A 235 -26.82 35.13 9.21
N ARG A 236 -27.50 35.69 8.20
CA ARG A 236 -26.90 35.94 6.87
C ARG A 236 -25.76 36.95 6.93
N MET A 237 -25.93 38.05 7.66
CA MET A 237 -24.88 39.06 7.82
C MET A 237 -23.68 38.51 8.60
N GLN A 238 -23.93 37.68 9.62
CA GLN A 238 -22.89 37.18 10.50
C GLN A 238 -22.08 36.01 9.89
N TYR A 239 -22.73 35.13 9.14
CA TYR A 239 -22.12 33.86 8.69
C TYR A 239 -22.01 33.71 7.16
N GLN A 240 -22.63 34.61 6.40
CA GLN A 240 -22.54 34.65 4.94
C GLN A 240 -22.84 33.28 4.29
N ASP A 241 -21.90 32.74 3.53
CA ASP A 241 -22.02 31.46 2.82
C ASP A 241 -21.73 30.24 3.71
N LYS A 242 -21.16 30.43 4.91
CA LYS A 242 -20.83 29.35 5.86
C LYS A 242 -22.01 28.93 6.76
N ARG A 243 -23.21 29.47 6.51
CA ARG A 243 -24.41 29.16 7.30
C ARG A 243 -24.78 27.68 7.29
N PHE A 244 -24.49 26.99 6.19
CA PHE A 244 -24.81 25.57 6.03
C PHE A 244 -23.55 24.73 5.82
N GLU A 245 -22.42 25.16 6.41
CA GLU A 245 -21.22 24.34 6.43
C GLU A 245 -21.52 23.00 7.12
N ARG A 246 -21.17 21.91 6.45
CA ARG A 246 -21.33 20.54 6.92
C ARG A 246 -19.97 19.87 6.96
N ARG A 247 -19.73 19.11 8.03
CA ARG A 247 -18.48 18.38 8.25
C ARG A 247 -18.56 17.00 7.62
N PHE A 248 -17.40 16.48 7.24
CA PHE A 248 -17.20 15.10 6.84
C PHE A 248 -15.88 14.64 7.46
N GLN A 249 -15.96 13.67 8.38
CA GLN A 249 -14.79 13.06 8.98
C GLN A 249 -14.82 11.55 8.79
N LEU A 250 -13.75 11.01 8.23
CA LEU A 250 -13.60 9.60 7.91
C LEU A 250 -12.26 9.07 8.45
N ASP A 251 -12.33 8.01 9.24
CA ASP A 251 -11.16 7.21 9.60
C ASP A 251 -11.11 5.99 8.71
N LEU A 252 -9.94 5.71 8.13
CA LEU A 252 -9.65 4.50 7.37
C LEU A 252 -8.55 3.68 8.04
N TYR A 253 -8.72 2.36 8.02
CA TYR A 253 -7.80 1.40 8.59
C TYR A 253 -7.58 0.25 7.61
N VAL A 254 -6.34 -0.16 7.43
CA VAL A 254 -5.98 -1.38 6.68
C VAL A 254 -5.32 -2.36 7.62
N HIS A 255 -5.85 -3.57 7.65
CA HIS A 255 -5.27 -4.68 8.39
C HIS A 255 -4.73 -5.73 7.44
N ASP A 256 -3.59 -6.32 7.82
CA ASP A 256 -3.01 -7.48 7.17
C ASP A 256 -3.81 -8.75 7.52
N GLY A 257 -4.18 -9.52 6.51
CA GLY A 257 -5.03 -10.70 6.61
C GLY A 257 -4.36 -11.95 7.15
N PHE A 258 -3.04 -11.90 7.38
CA PHE A 258 -2.27 -12.99 7.98
C PHE A 258 -2.03 -12.76 9.47
N SER A 259 -1.45 -11.61 9.81
CA SER A 259 -1.08 -11.26 11.18
C SER A 259 -2.19 -10.55 11.95
N GLY A 260 -3.14 -9.91 11.25
CA GLY A 260 -4.14 -9.03 11.85
C GLY A 260 -3.57 -7.67 12.26
N SER A 261 -2.30 -7.38 11.92
CA SER A 261 -1.66 -6.11 12.25
C SER A 261 -2.22 -4.97 11.39
N MET A 262 -2.29 -3.78 11.98
CA MET A 262 -2.71 -2.57 11.27
C MET A 262 -1.50 -2.00 10.52
N VAL A 263 -1.56 -2.05 9.19
CA VAL A 263 -0.48 -1.58 8.30
C VAL A 263 -0.68 -0.14 7.84
N TYR A 264 -1.90 0.39 8.01
CA TYR A 264 -2.24 1.77 7.68
C TYR A 264 -3.39 2.26 8.56
N ASN A 265 -3.27 3.50 9.04
CA ASN A 265 -4.38 4.27 9.55
C ASN A 265 -4.26 5.71 9.06
N GLN A 266 -5.38 6.32 8.70
CA GLN A 266 -5.42 7.75 8.42
C GLN A 266 -6.80 8.32 8.69
N ARG A 267 -6.82 9.57 9.11
CA ARG A 267 -8.03 10.37 9.29
C ARG A 267 -8.10 11.44 8.21
N TYR A 268 -9.30 11.58 7.65
CA TYR A 268 -9.65 12.53 6.63
C TYR A 268 -10.73 13.46 7.15
N ASP A 269 -10.50 14.76 7.03
CA ASP A 269 -11.39 15.80 7.53
C ASP A 269 -11.61 16.83 6.43
N VAL A 270 -12.88 17.09 6.10
CA VAL A 270 -13.24 18.18 5.20
C VAL A 270 -14.54 18.83 5.65
N SER A 271 -14.77 20.05 5.19
CA SER A 271 -16.05 20.74 5.33
C SER A 271 -16.44 21.35 4.00
N GLY A 272 -17.74 21.42 3.75
CA GLY A 272 -18.28 22.06 2.56
C GLY A 272 -19.68 22.58 2.82
N ASN A 273 -20.12 23.52 2.02
CA ASN A 273 -21.43 24.13 2.17
C ASN A 273 -22.53 23.19 1.65
N TRP A 274 -23.53 22.96 2.48
CA TRP A 274 -24.71 22.19 2.12
C TRP A 274 -25.70 23.07 1.36
N THR A 275 -25.67 22.97 0.04
CA THR A 275 -26.48 23.79 -0.87
C THR A 275 -27.81 23.14 -1.27
N VAL A 276 -28.02 21.88 -0.91
CA VAL A 276 -29.25 21.12 -1.20
C VAL A 276 -30.37 21.58 -0.25
N PRO A 277 -31.62 21.79 -0.74
CA PRO A 277 -32.75 22.08 0.13
C PRO A 277 -32.87 21.12 1.31
N LEU A 278 -33.08 21.65 2.52
CA LEU A 278 -33.06 20.85 3.76
C LEU A 278 -34.16 19.77 3.82
N THR A 279 -35.23 19.93 3.05
CA THR A 279 -36.33 18.97 2.91
C THR A 279 -36.02 17.81 1.97
N GLU A 280 -35.00 17.96 1.12
CA GLU A 280 -34.67 16.99 0.08
C GLU A 280 -33.80 15.86 0.64
N LYS A 281 -34.05 14.64 0.15
CA LYS A 281 -33.35 13.42 0.55
C LYS A 281 -32.54 12.88 -0.62
N VAL A 282 -31.53 13.63 -1.04
CA VAL A 282 -30.69 13.30 -2.20
C VAL A 282 -29.91 12.00 -2.05
N GLY A 283 -29.64 11.56 -0.83
CA GLY A 283 -28.83 10.38 -0.52
C GLY A 283 -27.35 10.55 -0.85
N PHE A 284 -26.49 9.78 -0.18
CA PHE A 284 -25.06 9.77 -0.50
C PHE A 284 -24.83 9.15 -1.89
N GLY A 285 -23.90 9.73 -2.65
CA GLY A 285 -23.45 9.19 -3.93
C GLY A 285 -24.36 9.46 -5.13
N SER A 286 -25.47 10.18 -4.96
CA SER A 286 -26.33 10.58 -6.08
C SER A 286 -25.71 11.72 -6.89
N SER A 287 -26.18 11.93 -8.12
CA SER A 287 -25.75 13.06 -8.95
C SER A 287 -26.00 14.41 -8.27
N ALA A 288 -27.12 14.55 -7.55
CA ALA A 288 -27.44 15.77 -6.80
C ALA A 288 -26.49 15.97 -5.61
N PHE A 289 -26.09 14.89 -4.93
CA PHE A 289 -25.07 14.96 -3.88
C PHE A 289 -23.75 15.45 -4.44
N TRP A 290 -23.22 14.81 -5.49
CA TRP A 290 -21.92 15.17 -6.08
C TRP A 290 -21.91 16.57 -6.72
N ALA A 291 -23.05 17.06 -7.21
CA ALA A 291 -23.16 18.42 -7.74
C ALA A 291 -23.17 19.52 -6.65
N SER A 292 -23.41 19.17 -5.39
CA SER A 292 -23.38 20.14 -4.28
C SER A 292 -21.95 20.54 -3.90
N ASP A 293 -21.76 21.71 -3.27
CA ASP A 293 -20.42 22.11 -2.80
C ASP A 293 -19.88 21.10 -1.77
N TYR A 294 -20.68 20.71 -0.78
CA TYR A 294 -20.34 19.64 0.16
C TYR A 294 -19.91 18.34 -0.54
N GLY A 295 -20.69 17.87 -1.52
CA GLY A 295 -20.35 16.65 -2.27
C GLY A 295 -19.03 16.76 -3.03
N ASN A 296 -18.75 17.91 -3.64
CA ASN A 296 -17.46 18.17 -4.30
C ASN A 296 -16.28 18.17 -3.33
N GLN A 297 -16.44 18.74 -2.13
CA GLN A 297 -15.37 18.70 -1.11
C GLN A 297 -15.13 17.27 -0.59
N VAL A 298 -16.21 16.51 -0.38
CA VAL A 298 -16.13 15.08 -0.05
C VAL A 298 -15.45 14.31 -1.18
N ASP A 299 -15.77 14.58 -2.44
CA ASP A 299 -15.18 13.89 -3.59
C ASP A 299 -13.64 14.05 -3.62
N LYS A 300 -13.14 15.27 -3.37
CA LYS A 300 -11.70 15.55 -3.30
C LYS A 300 -10.99 14.76 -2.21
N ILE A 301 -11.54 14.74 -0.99
CA ILE A 301 -10.92 14.00 0.11
C ILE A 301 -11.00 12.48 -0.12
N LEU A 302 -12.03 12.00 -0.83
CA LEU A 302 -12.09 10.62 -1.27
C LEU A 302 -11.00 10.32 -2.29
N GLU A 303 -10.79 11.15 -3.31
CA GLU A 303 -9.69 10.97 -4.27
C GLU A 303 -8.31 10.94 -3.58
N GLU A 304 -8.08 11.80 -2.58
CA GLU A 304 -6.88 11.77 -1.76
C GLU A 304 -6.76 10.44 -1.00
N SER A 305 -7.83 10.00 -0.34
CA SER A 305 -7.85 8.72 0.38
C SER A 305 -7.56 7.51 -0.51
N ILE A 306 -8.05 7.52 -1.77
CA ILE A 306 -7.76 6.44 -2.72
C ILE A 306 -6.29 6.45 -3.14
N LYS A 307 -5.68 7.62 -3.34
CA LYS A 307 -4.25 7.73 -3.66
C LYS A 307 -3.39 7.23 -2.50
N ASP A 308 -3.73 7.60 -1.27
CA ASP A 308 -3.01 7.17 -0.07
C ASP A 308 -3.16 5.65 0.16
N LEU A 309 -4.37 5.11 0.03
CA LEU A 309 -4.61 3.67 0.10
C LEU A 309 -3.82 2.92 -0.99
N HIS A 310 -3.83 3.43 -2.22
CA HIS A 310 -3.09 2.83 -3.34
C HIS A 310 -1.58 2.82 -3.06
N GLY A 311 -1.03 3.94 -2.63
CA GLY A 311 0.39 4.06 -2.27
C GLY A 311 0.77 3.16 -1.09
N SER A 312 -0.06 3.12 -0.06
CA SER A 312 0.18 2.29 1.13
C SER A 312 0.11 0.79 0.85
N LEU A 313 -0.92 0.34 0.14
CA LEU A 313 -1.09 -1.07 -0.26
C LEU A 313 -0.04 -1.50 -1.29
N GLY A 314 0.35 -0.60 -2.20
CA GLY A 314 1.44 -0.84 -3.15
C GLY A 314 2.80 -1.05 -2.47
N CYS A 315 2.95 -0.54 -1.25
CA CYS A 315 4.13 -0.75 -0.39
C CYS A 315 4.11 -2.05 0.41
N GLN A 316 2.96 -2.73 0.46
CA GLN A 316 2.86 -3.99 1.15
C GLN A 316 3.35 -5.14 0.25
N PRO A 317 3.89 -6.21 0.84
CA PRO A 317 4.27 -7.37 0.06
C PRO A 317 3.04 -8.06 -0.54
N PHE A 318 3.25 -8.81 -1.61
CA PHE A 318 2.26 -9.78 -2.07
C PHE A 318 2.34 -11.02 -1.18
N MET A 319 1.19 -11.52 -0.72
CA MET A 319 1.08 -12.70 0.14
C MET A 319 0.03 -13.68 -0.39
N ALA A 320 0.26 -14.98 -0.20
CA ALA A 320 -0.71 -16.03 -0.48
C ALA A 320 -0.57 -17.17 0.55
N LYS A 321 -1.68 -17.81 0.93
CA LYS A 321 -1.71 -18.93 1.87
C LYS A 321 -1.42 -20.24 1.16
N VAL A 322 -0.68 -21.10 1.84
CA VAL A 322 -0.54 -22.51 1.50
C VAL A 322 -1.86 -23.20 1.82
N ILE A 323 -2.57 -23.66 0.79
CA ILE A 323 -3.86 -24.36 0.94
C ILE A 323 -3.72 -25.87 0.92
N ARG A 324 -2.62 -26.40 0.40
CA ARG A 324 -2.32 -27.84 0.37
C ARG A 324 -0.82 -28.08 0.14
N THR A 325 -0.30 -29.13 0.77
CA THR A 325 1.04 -29.68 0.53
C THR A 325 0.94 -31.12 0.02
N GLU A 326 1.86 -31.54 -0.84
CA GLU A 326 1.90 -32.90 -1.41
C GLU A 326 3.32 -33.24 -1.87
N GLY A 327 4.11 -33.86 -0.99
CA GLY A 327 5.52 -34.12 -1.20
C GLY A 327 6.30 -32.81 -1.39
N LYS A 328 6.94 -32.62 -2.55
CA LYS A 328 7.59 -31.33 -2.91
C LYS A 328 6.64 -30.27 -3.47
N ASN A 329 5.36 -30.58 -3.62
CA ASN A 329 4.40 -29.67 -4.22
C ASN A 329 3.68 -28.84 -3.15
N ILE A 330 3.52 -27.56 -3.44
CA ILE A 330 2.74 -26.62 -2.62
C ILE A 330 1.68 -25.98 -3.52
N TYR A 331 0.44 -25.91 -3.01
CA TYR A 331 -0.66 -25.20 -3.64
C TYR A 331 -0.94 -23.92 -2.85
N ILE A 332 -1.09 -22.80 -3.53
CA ILE A 332 -1.37 -21.49 -2.92
C ILE A 332 -2.68 -20.90 -3.44
N ASP A 333 -3.36 -20.10 -2.61
CA ASP A 333 -4.65 -19.43 -2.90
C ASP A 333 -4.53 -18.16 -3.76
N ALA A 334 -3.55 -18.12 -4.66
CA ALA A 334 -3.40 -17.05 -5.62
C ALA A 334 -3.03 -17.59 -7.00
N GLY A 335 -3.55 -16.94 -8.03
CA GLY A 335 -3.42 -17.39 -9.41
C GLY A 335 -3.10 -16.27 -10.40
N ALA A 336 -3.45 -16.53 -11.66
CA ALA A 336 -3.31 -15.57 -12.75
C ALA A 336 -4.12 -14.30 -12.52
N ASP A 337 -5.21 -14.38 -11.75
CA ASP A 337 -6.00 -13.23 -11.31
C ASP A 337 -5.22 -12.24 -10.42
N SER A 338 -4.11 -12.70 -9.83
CA SER A 338 -3.20 -11.91 -9.01
C SER A 338 -1.94 -11.52 -9.76
N GLY A 339 -1.88 -11.81 -11.07
CA GLY A 339 -0.74 -11.54 -11.93
C GLY A 339 0.36 -12.60 -11.92
N LEU A 340 0.18 -13.72 -11.20
CA LEU A 340 1.16 -14.81 -11.15
C LEU A 340 1.28 -15.52 -12.50
N ARG A 341 2.47 -16.04 -12.78
CA ARG A 341 2.85 -16.76 -14.00
C ARG A 341 3.68 -18.00 -13.68
N PRO A 342 3.64 -19.04 -14.52
CA PRO A 342 4.58 -20.16 -14.41
C PRO A 342 6.02 -19.65 -14.48
N GLY A 343 6.88 -20.13 -13.57
CA GLY A 343 8.26 -19.68 -13.42
C GLY A 343 8.46 -18.65 -12.31
N ASP A 344 7.39 -17.98 -11.85
CA ASP A 344 7.47 -17.06 -10.72
C ASP A 344 7.95 -17.77 -9.46
N THR A 345 8.65 -17.02 -8.62
CA THR A 345 9.30 -17.54 -7.42
C THR A 345 8.89 -16.75 -6.20
N LEU A 346 8.44 -17.42 -5.15
CA LEU A 346 7.91 -16.82 -3.92
C LEU A 346 8.70 -17.35 -2.71
N ASN A 347 8.92 -16.54 -1.69
CA ASN A 347 9.62 -16.99 -0.48
C ASN A 347 8.61 -17.65 0.46
N LEU A 348 8.96 -18.81 1.02
CA LEU A 348 8.10 -19.56 1.92
C LEU A 348 8.31 -19.13 3.37
N TYR A 349 7.21 -19.00 4.10
CA TYR A 349 7.17 -18.58 5.50
C TYR A 349 6.30 -19.54 6.30
N ARG A 350 6.79 -19.98 7.45
CA ARG A 350 6.00 -20.75 8.42
C ARG A 350 5.20 -19.78 9.29
N SER A 351 3.92 -20.09 9.51
CA SER A 351 3.06 -19.35 10.41
C SER A 351 3.07 -19.97 11.81
N ASN A 352 3.63 -19.27 12.78
CA ASN A 352 3.66 -19.67 14.18
C ASN A 352 2.71 -18.79 15.00
N THR A 353 2.12 -19.34 16.05
CA THR A 353 1.38 -18.56 17.04
C THR A 353 2.13 -18.58 18.37
N PHE A 354 2.47 -17.41 18.88
CA PHE A 354 3.01 -17.25 20.22
C PHE A 354 2.05 -16.43 21.10
N TYR A 355 2.25 -16.47 22.40
CA TYR A 355 1.39 -15.81 23.37
C TYR A 355 2.21 -14.84 24.21
N ASP A 356 1.67 -13.64 24.48
CA ASP A 356 2.28 -12.72 25.43
C ASP A 356 1.98 -13.11 26.88
N ALA A 357 2.47 -12.30 27.84
CA ALA A 357 2.25 -12.50 29.27
C ALA A 357 0.77 -12.49 29.68
N ASN A 358 -0.10 -11.88 28.87
CA ASN A 358 -1.54 -11.82 29.09
C ASN A 358 -2.29 -12.96 28.35
N GLN A 359 -1.56 -13.94 27.80
CA GLN A 359 -2.10 -15.02 26.96
C GLN A 359 -2.78 -14.51 25.68
N THR A 360 -2.37 -13.34 25.18
CA THR A 360 -2.84 -12.84 23.88
C THR A 360 -2.07 -13.56 22.76
N PRO A 361 -2.75 -14.25 21.83
CA PRO A 361 -2.11 -14.86 20.68
C PRO A 361 -1.64 -13.82 19.64
N TYR A 362 -0.44 -14.00 19.12
CA TYR A 362 0.12 -13.26 17.99
C TYR A 362 0.58 -14.23 16.93
N THR A 363 0.39 -13.86 15.65
CA THR A 363 0.88 -14.64 14.52
C THR A 363 2.21 -14.07 14.06
N GLU A 364 3.23 -14.92 13.98
CA GLU A 364 4.55 -14.61 13.47
C GLU A 364 4.81 -15.41 12.19
N LEU A 365 5.36 -14.74 11.17
CA LEU A 365 5.76 -15.37 9.92
C LEU A 365 7.29 -15.54 9.90
N GLU A 366 7.74 -16.77 10.07
CA GLU A 366 9.16 -17.14 10.09
C GLU A 366 9.62 -17.52 8.67
N ASN A 367 10.62 -16.81 8.12
CA ASN A 367 11.15 -17.14 6.80
C ASN A 367 11.96 -18.45 6.86
N VAL A 368 11.53 -19.48 6.15
CA VAL A 368 12.21 -20.79 6.13
C VAL A 368 13.38 -20.84 5.14
N LYS A 369 13.72 -19.72 4.50
CA LYS A 369 14.76 -19.55 3.47
C LYS A 369 14.62 -20.52 2.27
N ILE A 370 13.41 -20.97 2.00
CA ILE A 370 13.07 -21.82 0.83
C ILE A 370 12.22 -21.02 -0.16
N VAL A 371 12.51 -21.21 -1.44
CA VAL A 371 11.82 -20.59 -2.56
C VAL A 371 10.87 -21.58 -3.21
N LEU A 372 9.59 -21.22 -3.25
CA LEU A 372 8.58 -21.90 -4.05
C LEU A 372 8.68 -21.42 -5.50
N THR A 373 8.90 -22.34 -6.45
CA THR A 373 8.84 -22.03 -7.88
C THR A 373 7.51 -22.48 -8.48
N LEU A 374 6.71 -21.56 -9.02
CA LEU A 374 5.42 -21.87 -9.63
C LEU A 374 5.59 -22.68 -10.91
N LYS A 375 4.90 -23.82 -11.02
CA LYS A 375 4.93 -24.71 -12.19
C LYS A 375 3.62 -24.67 -12.99
N LYS A 376 2.50 -24.53 -12.30
CA LYS A 376 1.18 -24.39 -12.91
C LYS A 376 0.45 -23.24 -12.23
N VAL A 377 -0.14 -22.35 -13.02
CA VAL A 377 -0.94 -21.23 -12.53
C VAL A 377 -2.35 -21.38 -13.10
N GLN A 378 -3.34 -21.43 -12.23
CA GLN A 378 -4.76 -21.42 -12.55
C GLN A 378 -5.33 -20.02 -12.25
N PRO A 379 -6.60 -19.72 -12.61
CA PRO A 379 -7.17 -18.40 -12.33
C PRO A 379 -7.08 -17.99 -10.87
N PHE A 380 -7.40 -18.89 -9.92
CA PHE A 380 -7.52 -18.57 -8.49
C PHE A 380 -6.55 -19.33 -7.57
N PHE A 381 -5.69 -20.18 -8.13
CA PHE A 381 -4.70 -20.92 -7.34
C PHE A 381 -3.48 -21.25 -8.19
N SER A 382 -2.36 -21.55 -7.54
CA SER A 382 -1.13 -21.96 -8.22
C SER A 382 -0.53 -23.18 -7.54
N LYS A 383 0.13 -24.02 -8.33
CA LYS A 383 0.95 -25.15 -7.88
C LYS A 383 2.41 -24.83 -8.14
N GLY A 384 3.22 -24.83 -7.09
CA GLY A 384 4.66 -24.72 -7.17
C GLY A 384 5.37 -25.95 -6.61
N VAL A 385 6.69 -25.95 -6.79
CA VAL A 385 7.60 -27.00 -6.30
C VAL A 385 8.74 -26.37 -5.52
N VAL A 386 9.13 -27.02 -4.42
CA VAL A 386 10.30 -26.71 -3.60
C VAL A 386 11.40 -27.76 -3.78
N SER A 387 12.62 -27.44 -3.33
CA SER A 387 13.81 -28.32 -3.42
C SER A 387 13.69 -29.59 -2.56
N THR A 388 13.06 -29.46 -1.40
CA THR A 388 12.98 -30.47 -0.34
C THR A 388 11.53 -30.81 -0.02
N GLU A 389 11.26 -32.01 0.52
CA GLU A 389 9.91 -32.42 0.91
C GLU A 389 9.31 -31.46 1.95
N THR A 390 8.03 -31.11 1.81
CA THR A 390 7.36 -30.15 2.70
C THR A 390 7.37 -30.60 4.15
N ASP A 391 7.29 -31.91 4.39
CA ASP A 391 7.27 -32.49 5.74
C ASP A 391 8.60 -32.29 6.46
N GLN A 392 9.73 -32.35 5.74
CA GLN A 392 11.06 -32.06 6.30
C GLN A 392 11.23 -30.58 6.60
N LEU A 393 10.56 -29.73 5.83
CA LEU A 393 10.55 -28.29 6.04
C LEU A 393 9.51 -27.85 7.10
N GLY A 394 8.70 -28.76 7.63
CA GLY A 394 7.63 -28.45 8.57
C GLY A 394 6.63 -27.42 8.00
N ILE A 395 6.31 -27.55 6.70
CA ILE A 395 5.38 -26.66 5.99
C ILE A 395 4.01 -27.32 5.92
N GLN A 396 2.99 -26.56 6.28
CA GLN A 396 1.62 -27.04 6.43
C GLN A 396 0.61 -26.07 5.81
N GLN A 397 -0.64 -26.53 5.74
CA GLN A 397 -1.76 -25.67 5.38
C GLN A 397 -1.88 -24.50 6.38
N GLY A 398 -2.04 -23.28 5.87
CA GLY A 398 -2.08 -22.05 6.66
C GLY A 398 -0.78 -21.27 6.69
N ASP A 399 0.35 -21.87 6.28
CA ASP A 399 1.60 -21.16 6.04
C ASP A 399 1.47 -20.16 4.89
N ALA A 400 2.47 -19.29 4.72
CA ALA A 400 2.41 -18.19 3.76
C ALA A 400 3.54 -18.26 2.73
N VAL A 401 3.27 -17.73 1.54
CA VAL A 401 4.30 -17.34 0.60
C VAL A 401 4.26 -15.84 0.40
N ILE A 402 5.44 -15.21 0.32
CA ILE A 402 5.57 -13.77 0.25
C ILE A 402 6.50 -13.38 -0.92
N ALA A 403 6.08 -12.40 -1.70
CA ALA A 403 6.92 -11.69 -2.65
C ALA A 403 6.91 -10.20 -2.32
N TRP A 404 8.10 -9.67 -2.05
CA TRP A 404 8.31 -8.24 -1.84
C TRP A 404 8.28 -7.52 -3.17
#